data_AF-A0AAU4ZP90-F1
#
_entry.id   AF-A0AAU4ZP90-F1
#
_cell.length_a   1.000
_cell.length_b   1.000
_cell.length_c   1.000
_cell.angle_alpha   90.00
_cell.angle_beta   90.00
_cell.angle_gamma   90.00
#
_symmetry.space_group_name_H-M   'P 1'
#
loop_
_entity.id
_entity.type
_entity.pdbx_description
1 polymer ?
#
loop_
_entity_poly.entity_id
_entity_poly.type
_entity_poly.pdbx_seq_one_letter_code
_entity_poly.pdbx_strand_id
1 'polypeptide(L)'
;MATDTAPDGRDHFITLNGLRTHYVEWGDEGRPPIVMLHGLRSYARTFEPLAEGLADRYRVLAPDARGRGDSDWDPRGAYYTESYVADLEQFADRLGLDRFVLLGHSMGGTTTYVYTARHPERIRAAVVEDIGPGSSLSGEGAERIKREVADTPHDFPSREAARAYWRGIRPNISEDALDSRVRHTLVPDEGGRWRWKFDLAGIAAARLDPDPARQLDLWPYVEALRCPTLVVRGGASDFLPATTLAAMARSNPRIHTVNIRGAGHYVHDDAPELFHDHLTRFLRSAEVAP
;
A
#
# COMPACT_ATOMS: atom_id res chain seq x y z
N MET A 1 -26.70 -23.12 9.51
CA MET A 1 -25.26 -23.31 9.75
C MET A 1 -24.63 -21.94 9.61
N ALA A 2 -24.22 -21.33 10.72
CA ALA A 2 -23.53 -20.04 10.68
C ALA A 2 -22.15 -20.30 10.09
N THR A 3 -21.85 -19.65 8.96
CA THR A 3 -20.50 -19.65 8.39
C THR A 3 -19.60 -18.86 9.34
N ASP A 4 -18.59 -19.55 9.85
CA ASP A 4 -17.50 -19.03 10.65
C ASP A 4 -16.63 -18.10 9.80
N THR A 5 -17.15 -16.90 9.48
CA THR A 5 -16.33 -15.83 8.92
C THR A 5 -15.50 -15.28 10.07
N ALA A 6 -14.29 -15.82 10.24
CA ALA A 6 -13.34 -15.26 11.20
C ALA A 6 -13.20 -13.75 10.92
N PRO A 7 -13.54 -12.86 11.88
CA PRO A 7 -13.30 -11.43 11.73
C PRO A 7 -11.80 -11.13 11.65
N ASP A 8 -10.96 -12.04 12.14
CA ASP A 8 -9.52 -11.92 12.13
C ASP A 8 -8.93 -12.40 10.79
N GLY A 9 -8.03 -11.60 10.20
CA GLY A 9 -7.35 -11.95 8.95
C GLY A 9 -6.52 -13.23 9.07
N ARG A 10 -6.57 -14.09 8.05
CA ARG A 10 -5.82 -15.35 7.98
C ARG A 10 -4.47 -15.13 7.31
N ASP A 11 -3.38 -15.55 7.94
CA ASP A 11 -2.04 -15.43 7.37
C ASP A 11 -1.74 -16.59 6.41
N HIS A 12 -1.18 -16.27 5.25
CA HIS A 12 -0.81 -17.20 4.19
C HIS A 12 0.58 -16.91 3.65
N PHE A 13 1.22 -17.93 3.07
CA PHE A 13 2.50 -17.79 2.39
C PHE A 13 2.44 -18.35 0.98
N ILE A 14 3.07 -17.65 0.05
CA ILE A 14 3.16 -18.03 -1.36
C ILE A 14 4.56 -17.70 -1.88
N THR A 15 5.09 -18.48 -2.83
CA THR A 15 6.39 -18.15 -3.43
C THR A 15 6.20 -17.31 -4.68
N LEU A 16 6.73 -16.09 -4.67
CA LEU A 16 6.69 -15.13 -5.79
C LEU A 16 8.11 -14.81 -6.23
N ASN A 17 8.42 -15.02 -7.52
CA ASN A 17 9.72 -14.69 -8.12
C ASN A 17 10.94 -15.22 -7.33
N GLY A 18 10.77 -16.39 -6.71
CA GLY A 18 11.80 -17.06 -5.91
C GLY A 18 11.89 -16.64 -4.43
N LEU A 19 10.99 -15.77 -3.95
CA LEU A 19 10.93 -15.32 -2.57
C LEU A 19 9.64 -15.81 -1.89
N ARG A 20 9.70 -16.20 -0.61
CA ARG A 20 8.50 -16.48 0.17
C ARG A 20 7.83 -15.16 0.54
N THR A 21 6.62 -14.95 0.05
CA THR A 21 5.78 -13.78 0.29
C THR A 21 4.66 -14.13 1.26
N HIS A 22 4.53 -13.34 2.30
CA HIS A 22 3.40 -13.37 3.21
C HIS A 22 2.23 -12.55 2.63
N TYR A 23 1.00 -13.00 2.84
CA TYR A 23 -0.19 -12.18 2.64
C TYR A 23 -1.27 -12.54 3.65
N VAL A 24 -2.14 -11.58 3.94
CA VAL A 24 -3.29 -11.77 4.82
C VAL A 24 -4.57 -11.79 3.99
N GLU A 25 -5.47 -12.70 4.33
CA GLU A 25 -6.75 -12.89 3.65
C GLU A 25 -7.93 -12.66 4.61
N TRP A 26 -8.90 -11.86 4.18
CA TRP A 26 -10.19 -11.68 4.84
C TRP A 26 -11.33 -11.98 3.87
N GLY A 27 -12.48 -12.39 4.41
CA GLY A 27 -13.67 -12.74 3.63
C GLY A 27 -13.60 -14.15 3.03
N ASP A 28 -14.69 -14.56 2.37
CA ASP A 28 -14.83 -15.89 1.77
C ASP A 28 -14.18 -15.94 0.39
N GLU A 29 -13.53 -17.07 0.04
CA GLU A 29 -12.82 -17.24 -1.24
C GLU A 29 -13.70 -17.01 -2.48
N GLY A 30 -15.00 -17.31 -2.39
CA GLY A 30 -15.97 -17.12 -3.47
C GLY A 30 -16.43 -15.68 -3.70
N ARG A 31 -15.99 -14.72 -2.88
CA ARG A 31 -16.33 -13.30 -3.04
C ARG A 31 -15.42 -12.63 -4.08
N PRO A 32 -15.87 -11.54 -4.73
CA PRO A 32 -15.01 -10.78 -5.63
C PRO A 32 -13.70 -10.34 -4.95
N PRO A 33 -12.54 -10.52 -5.58
CA PRO A 33 -11.24 -10.20 -4.99
C PRO A 33 -10.93 -8.70 -4.98
N ILE A 34 -10.35 -8.23 -3.86
CA ILE A 34 -9.65 -6.95 -3.74
C ILE A 34 -8.23 -7.23 -3.28
N VAL A 35 -7.23 -6.74 -4.02
CA VAL A 35 -5.83 -6.78 -3.60
C VAL A 35 -5.42 -5.40 -3.04
N MET A 36 -4.81 -5.36 -1.85
CA MET A 36 -4.39 -4.13 -1.18
C MET A 36 -2.87 -4.07 -0.98
N LEU A 37 -2.23 -3.08 -1.60
CA LEU A 37 -0.77 -2.91 -1.60
C LEU A 37 -0.35 -1.76 -0.68
N HIS A 38 0.46 -2.09 0.33
CA HIS A 38 0.88 -1.12 1.35
C HIS A 38 2.04 -0.21 0.88
N GLY A 39 2.34 0.85 1.66
CA GLY A 39 3.44 1.78 1.40
C GLY A 39 4.84 1.30 1.83
N LEU A 40 5.88 2.11 1.55
CA LEU A 40 7.31 1.76 1.65
C LEU A 40 7.74 1.16 3.00
N ARG A 41 7.35 1.79 4.11
CA ARG A 41 7.69 1.38 5.49
C ARG A 41 6.47 0.83 6.23
N SER A 42 5.58 0.18 5.48
CA SER A 42 4.32 -0.37 5.99
C SER A 42 4.31 -1.90 5.90
N TYR A 43 3.14 -2.48 6.14
CA TYR A 43 2.90 -3.92 6.30
C TYR A 43 1.47 -4.25 5.85
N ALA A 44 1.20 -5.52 5.54
CA ALA A 44 -0.09 -6.01 5.04
C ALA A 44 -1.29 -5.56 5.89
N ARG A 45 -1.20 -5.79 7.21
CA ARG A 45 -2.28 -5.48 8.17
C ARG A 45 -2.47 -3.99 8.47
N THR A 46 -1.75 -3.09 7.80
CA THR A 46 -2.07 -1.65 7.84
C THR A 46 -3.49 -1.37 7.34
N PHE A 47 -4.04 -2.25 6.51
CA PHE A 47 -5.40 -2.16 5.99
C PHE A 47 -6.42 -2.95 6.81
N GLU A 48 -6.07 -3.55 7.95
CA GLU A 48 -6.95 -4.46 8.69
C GLU A 48 -8.33 -3.85 9.00
N PRO A 49 -8.46 -2.62 9.54
CA PRO A 49 -9.77 -2.01 9.76
C PRO A 49 -10.60 -1.85 8.47
N LEU A 50 -9.92 -1.56 7.35
CA LEU A 50 -10.56 -1.44 6.04
C LEU A 50 -10.98 -2.81 5.48
N ALA A 51 -10.14 -3.83 5.66
CA ALA A 51 -10.37 -5.19 5.20
C ALA A 51 -11.55 -5.83 5.93
N GLU A 52 -11.64 -5.65 7.25
CA GLU A 52 -12.76 -6.10 8.08
C GLU A 52 -14.09 -5.47 7.62
N GLY A 53 -14.09 -4.16 7.34
CA GLY A 53 -15.28 -3.45 6.84
C GLY A 53 -15.75 -3.90 5.44
N LEU A 54 -14.88 -4.58 4.68
CA LEU A 54 -15.17 -5.05 3.32
C LEU A 54 -15.34 -6.58 3.22
N ALA A 55 -14.98 -7.31 4.27
CA ALA A 55 -14.90 -8.77 4.26
C ALA A 55 -16.26 -9.43 4.02
N ASP A 56 -17.39 -8.76 4.30
CA ASP A 56 -18.75 -9.26 4.04
C ASP A 56 -19.09 -9.34 2.54
N ARG A 57 -18.38 -8.59 1.70
CA ARG A 57 -18.65 -8.42 0.26
C ARG A 57 -17.51 -8.84 -0.63
N TYR A 58 -16.28 -8.75 -0.12
CA TYR A 58 -15.07 -9.00 -0.89
C TYR A 58 -14.20 -10.06 -0.23
N ARG A 59 -13.41 -10.74 -1.06
CA ARG A 59 -12.22 -11.47 -0.64
C ARG A 59 -11.07 -10.48 -0.64
N VAL A 60 -10.62 -10.04 0.52
CA VAL A 60 -9.54 -9.05 0.64
C VAL A 60 -8.21 -9.76 0.80
N LEU A 61 -7.23 -9.41 -0.03
CA LEU A 61 -5.90 -10.00 -0.08
C LEU A 61 -4.86 -8.88 0.08
N ALA A 62 -4.13 -8.87 1.20
CA ALA A 62 -3.08 -7.87 1.44
C ALA A 62 -1.71 -8.55 1.55
N PRO A 63 -0.88 -8.55 0.49
CA PRO A 63 0.48 -9.05 0.57
C PRO A 63 1.39 -8.08 1.34
N ASP A 64 2.28 -8.65 2.15
CA ASP A 64 3.51 -7.97 2.54
C ASP A 64 4.41 -7.92 1.30
N ALA A 65 4.72 -6.73 0.82
CA ALA A 65 5.61 -6.57 -0.32
C ALA A 65 7.01 -7.13 0.00
N ARG A 66 7.75 -7.59 -1.02
CA ARG A 66 9.10 -8.17 -0.83
C ARG A 66 9.97 -7.35 0.13
N GLY A 67 10.66 -8.01 1.05
CA GLY A 67 11.48 -7.37 2.08
C GLY A 67 10.72 -6.54 3.11
N ARG A 68 9.41 -6.74 3.27
CA ARG A 68 8.58 -6.13 4.32
C ARG A 68 7.81 -7.21 5.07
N GLY A 69 7.41 -6.89 6.31
CA GLY A 69 6.61 -7.77 7.16
C GLY A 69 7.19 -9.19 7.23
N ASP A 70 6.36 -10.20 6.99
CA ASP A 70 6.78 -11.61 7.04
C ASP A 70 7.25 -12.16 5.68
N SER A 71 7.38 -11.30 4.67
CA SER A 71 7.96 -11.65 3.36
C SER A 71 9.49 -11.64 3.40
N ASP A 72 10.09 -12.59 2.68
CA ASP A 72 11.54 -12.69 2.54
C ASP A 72 12.15 -11.39 1.98
N TRP A 73 13.35 -11.08 2.45
CA TRP A 73 14.18 -10.00 1.92
C TRP A 73 14.82 -10.45 0.60
N ASP A 74 14.90 -9.56 -0.39
CA ASP A 74 15.55 -9.89 -1.66
C ASP A 74 17.07 -9.74 -1.49
N PRO A 75 17.87 -10.81 -1.58
CA PRO A 75 19.32 -10.72 -1.39
C PRO A 75 20.02 -9.86 -2.45
N ARG A 76 19.33 -9.50 -3.55
CA ARG A 76 19.83 -8.58 -4.58
C ARG A 76 19.44 -7.13 -4.32
N GLY A 77 18.65 -6.85 -3.29
CA GLY A 77 18.16 -5.51 -2.97
C GLY A 77 17.19 -4.93 -4.01
N ALA A 78 16.47 -5.77 -4.76
CA ALA A 78 15.60 -5.33 -5.86
C ALA A 78 14.27 -4.72 -5.36
N TYR A 79 14.33 -3.52 -4.79
CA TYR A 79 13.21 -2.82 -4.17
C TYR A 79 12.66 -1.67 -5.04
N TYR A 80 12.34 -2.00 -6.30
CA TYR A 80 11.90 -1.07 -7.33
C TYR A 80 10.51 -1.43 -7.88
N THR A 81 9.85 -0.47 -8.54
CA THR A 81 8.46 -0.61 -9.00
C THR A 81 8.26 -1.82 -9.91
N GLU A 82 9.16 -2.07 -10.84
CA GLU A 82 9.14 -3.22 -11.74
C GLU A 82 9.21 -4.55 -10.99
N SER A 83 9.91 -4.60 -9.86
CA SER A 83 9.99 -5.79 -9.01
C SER A 83 8.70 -6.03 -8.24
N TYR A 84 8.03 -4.95 -7.80
CA TYR A 84 6.71 -5.03 -7.16
C TYR A 84 5.59 -5.40 -8.14
N VAL A 85 5.65 -4.87 -9.37
CA VAL A 85 4.73 -5.24 -10.45
C VAL A 85 4.90 -6.71 -10.82
N ALA A 86 6.13 -7.20 -10.96
CA ALA A 86 6.38 -8.61 -11.25
C ALA A 86 5.91 -9.56 -10.13
N ASP A 87 5.98 -9.13 -8.86
CA ASP A 87 5.37 -9.89 -7.75
C ASP A 87 3.86 -9.92 -7.85
N LEU A 88 3.23 -8.78 -8.14
CA LEU A 88 1.77 -8.71 -8.28
C LEU A 88 1.26 -9.54 -9.46
N GLU A 89 1.95 -9.54 -10.59
CA GLU A 89 1.66 -10.40 -11.74
C GLU A 89 1.65 -11.87 -11.31
N GLN A 90 2.72 -12.33 -10.67
CA GLN A 90 2.80 -13.71 -10.21
C GLN A 90 1.81 -14.02 -9.08
N PHE A 91 1.52 -13.06 -8.20
CA PHE A 91 0.53 -13.21 -7.14
C PHE A 91 -0.86 -13.43 -7.71
N ALA A 92 -1.27 -12.60 -8.67
CA ALA A 92 -2.54 -12.74 -9.37
C ALA A 92 -2.64 -14.07 -10.11
N ASP A 93 -1.59 -14.49 -10.83
CA ASP A 93 -1.59 -15.75 -11.56
C ASP A 93 -1.68 -16.98 -10.66
N ARG A 94 -0.91 -16.99 -9.56
CA ARG A 94 -0.88 -18.12 -8.63
C ARG A 94 -2.18 -18.29 -7.85
N LEU A 95 -2.87 -17.19 -7.55
CA LEU A 95 -4.17 -17.21 -6.87
C LEU A 95 -5.36 -17.28 -7.85
N GLY A 96 -5.12 -17.35 -9.16
CA GLY A 96 -6.18 -17.43 -10.17
C GLY A 96 -7.05 -16.17 -10.23
N LEU A 97 -6.48 -14.99 -10.00
CA LEU A 97 -7.19 -13.72 -10.02
C LEU A 97 -7.35 -13.23 -11.46
N ASP A 98 -8.46 -13.60 -12.11
CA ASP A 98 -8.74 -13.19 -13.49
C ASP A 98 -9.07 -11.71 -13.60
N ARG A 99 -9.96 -11.22 -12.73
CA ARG A 99 -10.36 -9.81 -12.66
C ARG A 99 -10.66 -9.38 -11.23
N PHE A 100 -10.00 -8.32 -10.75
CA PHE A 100 -10.05 -7.90 -9.34
C PHE A 100 -10.01 -6.38 -9.17
N VAL A 101 -10.33 -5.90 -7.97
CA VAL A 101 -10.07 -4.49 -7.58
C VAL A 101 -8.66 -4.39 -7.04
N LEU A 102 -7.93 -3.37 -7.46
CA LEU A 102 -6.57 -3.13 -6.96
C LEU A 102 -6.51 -1.81 -6.20
N LEU A 103 -6.17 -1.88 -4.92
CA LEU A 103 -5.96 -0.74 -4.05
C LEU A 103 -4.48 -0.63 -3.70
N GLY A 104 -3.91 0.57 -3.79
CA GLY A 104 -2.51 0.79 -3.39
C GLY A 104 -2.28 2.11 -2.69
N HIS A 105 -1.50 2.07 -1.60
CA HIS A 105 -1.02 3.23 -0.86
C HIS A 105 0.40 3.59 -1.24
N SER A 106 0.67 4.85 -1.60
CA SER A 106 2.04 5.35 -1.80
C SER A 106 2.85 4.49 -2.79
N MET A 107 3.89 3.78 -2.34
CA MET A 107 4.62 2.76 -3.12
C MET A 107 3.68 1.71 -3.77
N GLY A 108 2.70 1.22 -3.01
CA GLY A 108 1.65 0.35 -3.52
C GLY A 108 0.80 1.03 -4.58
N GLY A 109 0.53 2.33 -4.44
CA GLY A 109 -0.21 3.12 -5.43
C GLY A 109 0.56 3.36 -6.73
N THR A 110 1.88 3.57 -6.66
CA THR A 110 2.77 3.55 -7.85
C THR A 110 2.65 2.22 -8.58
N THR A 111 2.69 1.11 -7.83
CA THR A 111 2.52 -0.25 -8.38
C THR A 111 1.15 -0.43 -9.02
N THR A 112 0.10 0.09 -8.38
CA THR A 112 -1.28 0.08 -8.91
C THR A 112 -1.40 0.79 -10.25
N TYR A 113 -0.84 2.00 -10.41
CA TYR A 113 -0.87 2.70 -11.71
C TYR A 113 -0.20 1.89 -12.82
N VAL A 114 1.02 1.39 -12.55
CA VAL A 114 1.79 0.64 -13.56
C VAL A 114 1.10 -0.67 -13.93
N TYR A 115 0.66 -1.44 -12.94
CA TYR A 115 -0.01 -2.71 -13.19
C TYR A 115 -1.32 -2.51 -13.95
N THR A 116 -2.14 -1.53 -13.52
CA THR A 116 -3.46 -1.28 -14.12
C THR A 116 -3.36 -0.83 -15.58
N ALA A 117 -2.36 -0.01 -15.90
CA ALA A 117 -2.11 0.42 -17.27
C ALA A 117 -1.59 -0.72 -18.17
N ARG A 118 -0.84 -1.68 -17.61
CA ARG A 118 -0.30 -2.83 -18.34
C ARG A 118 -1.30 -3.97 -18.53
N HIS A 119 -2.18 -4.18 -17.54
CA HIS A 119 -3.15 -5.29 -17.49
C HIS A 119 -4.59 -4.77 -17.31
N PRO A 120 -5.08 -3.88 -18.18
CA PRO A 120 -6.39 -3.23 -17.99
C PRO A 120 -7.56 -4.22 -17.98
N GLU A 121 -7.43 -5.38 -18.62
CA GLU A 121 -8.43 -6.45 -18.63
C GLU A 121 -8.58 -7.14 -17.27
N ARG A 122 -7.53 -7.14 -16.44
CA ARG A 122 -7.53 -7.79 -15.12
C ARG A 122 -8.05 -6.88 -14.01
N ILE A 123 -8.22 -5.58 -14.27
CA ILE A 123 -8.63 -4.63 -13.24
C ILE A 123 -10.09 -4.22 -13.41
N ARG A 124 -10.92 -4.55 -12.42
CA ARG A 124 -12.32 -4.09 -12.33
C ARG A 124 -12.38 -2.61 -11.99
N ALA A 125 -11.61 -2.19 -10.98
CA ALA A 125 -11.46 -0.81 -10.56
C ALA A 125 -10.10 -0.66 -9.86
N ALA A 126 -9.50 0.52 -9.98
CA ALA A 126 -8.27 0.87 -9.27
C ALA A 126 -8.56 1.91 -8.19
N VAL A 127 -7.87 1.80 -7.06
CA VAL A 127 -7.91 2.77 -5.97
C VAL A 127 -6.49 3.12 -5.60
N VAL A 128 -6.16 4.40 -5.59
CA VAL A 128 -4.83 4.88 -5.26
C VAL A 128 -4.90 5.90 -4.16
N GLU A 129 -4.17 5.64 -3.08
CA GLU A 129 -4.08 6.50 -1.93
C GLU A 129 -2.76 7.27 -1.94
N ASP A 130 -2.91 8.59 -2.08
CA ASP A 130 -1.94 9.63 -1.79
C ASP A 130 -0.59 9.50 -2.52
N ILE A 131 -0.66 9.24 -3.83
CA ILE A 131 0.49 9.24 -4.75
C ILE A 131 0.05 9.59 -6.18
N GLY A 132 0.90 10.29 -6.93
CA GLY A 132 0.69 10.59 -8.34
C GLY A 132 1.99 10.97 -9.06
N PRO A 133 1.90 11.40 -10.33
CA PRO A 133 3.06 11.82 -11.12
C PRO A 133 3.89 12.90 -10.43
N GLY A 134 5.22 12.69 -10.40
CA GLY A 134 6.17 13.60 -9.77
C GLY A 134 6.31 13.48 -8.24
N SER A 135 5.35 12.86 -7.54
CA SER A 135 5.32 12.78 -6.07
C SER A 135 6.58 12.17 -5.45
N SER A 136 7.20 11.19 -6.11
CA SER A 136 8.41 10.52 -5.61
C SER A 136 9.73 11.02 -6.22
N LEU A 137 9.65 11.97 -7.17
CA LEU A 137 10.83 12.49 -7.88
C LEU A 137 11.36 13.78 -7.25
N SER A 138 10.45 14.65 -6.79
CA SER A 138 10.79 15.97 -6.27
C SER A 138 9.70 16.51 -5.35
N GLY A 139 10.05 17.48 -4.52
CA GLY A 139 9.11 18.16 -3.61
C GLY A 139 9.32 17.79 -2.14
N GLU A 140 8.63 18.51 -1.26
CA GLU A 140 8.82 18.40 0.19
C GLU A 140 8.54 16.99 0.72
N GLY A 141 7.48 16.34 0.25
CA GLY A 141 7.14 14.97 0.64
C GLY A 141 8.20 13.94 0.20
N ALA A 142 8.74 14.05 -1.02
CA ALA A 142 9.81 13.16 -1.50
C ALA A 142 11.07 13.30 -0.63
N GLU A 143 11.48 14.54 -0.35
CA GLU A 143 12.64 14.82 0.50
C GLU A 143 12.41 14.44 1.96
N ARG A 144 11.17 14.57 2.47
CA ARG A 144 10.80 14.06 3.80
C ARG A 144 10.95 12.55 3.88
N ILE A 145 10.46 11.79 2.89
CA ILE A 145 10.61 10.32 2.88
C ILE A 145 12.09 9.92 2.81
N LYS A 146 12.93 10.61 2.02
CA LYS A 146 14.38 10.37 2.02
C LYS A 146 14.98 10.57 3.41
N ARG A 147 14.68 11.69 4.07
CA ARG A 147 15.13 11.94 5.46
C ARG A 147 14.63 10.87 6.42
N GLU A 148 13.35 10.53 6.38
CA GLU A 148 12.77 9.48 7.23
C GLU A 148 13.46 8.13 7.06
N VAL A 149 13.79 7.74 5.82
CA VAL A 149 14.54 6.50 5.56
C VAL A 149 15.96 6.60 6.08
N ALA A 150 16.66 7.71 5.85
CA ALA A 150 18.02 7.92 6.32
C ALA A 150 18.12 7.96 7.86
N ASP A 151 17.13 8.56 8.52
CA ASP A 151 17.09 8.74 9.98
C ASP A 151 16.40 7.57 10.68
N THR A 152 15.96 6.53 9.97
CA THR A 152 15.34 5.35 10.58
C THR A 152 16.40 4.60 11.40
N PRO A 153 16.20 4.43 12.74
CA PRO A 153 17.12 3.65 13.56
C PRO A 153 17.22 2.21 13.05
N HIS A 154 18.36 1.54 13.21
CA HIS A 154 18.49 0.13 12.79
C HIS A 154 17.67 -0.83 13.65
N ASP A 155 17.49 -0.50 14.93
CA ASP A 155 16.78 -1.27 15.93
C ASP A 155 16.36 -0.36 17.10
N PHE A 156 15.64 -0.93 18.06
CA PHE A 156 15.17 -0.25 19.27
C PHE A 156 15.54 -1.03 20.53
N PRO A 157 15.83 -0.36 21.65
CA PRO A 157 16.10 -1.03 22.92
C PRO A 157 14.84 -1.66 23.55
N SER A 158 13.63 -1.23 23.17
CA SER A 158 12.37 -1.79 23.66
C SER A 158 11.21 -1.48 22.73
N ARG A 159 10.08 -2.16 22.94
CA ARG A 159 8.81 -1.90 22.23
C ARG A 159 8.31 -0.48 22.47
N GLU A 160 8.51 0.06 23.68
CA GLU A 160 8.12 1.42 24.07
C GLU A 160 8.96 2.47 23.34
N ALA A 161 10.26 2.21 23.15
CA ALA A 161 11.13 3.09 22.37
C ALA A 161 10.70 3.14 20.89
N ALA A 162 10.33 2.00 20.31
CA ALA A 162 9.76 1.93 18.97
C ALA A 162 8.40 2.67 18.87
N ARG A 163 7.53 2.51 19.87
CA ARG A 163 6.26 3.26 19.97
C ARG A 163 6.51 4.77 20.00
N ALA A 164 7.48 5.24 20.80
CA ALA A 164 7.83 6.64 20.90
C ALA A 164 8.38 7.20 19.58
N TYR A 165 9.24 6.44 18.89
CA TYR A 165 9.74 6.81 17.56
C TYR A 165 8.60 7.02 16.55
N TRP A 166 7.68 6.07 16.44
CA TRP A 166 6.55 6.19 15.52
C TRP A 166 5.59 7.33 15.88
N ARG A 167 5.36 7.59 17.18
CA ARG A 167 4.59 8.76 17.62
C ARG A 167 5.26 10.08 17.24
N GLY A 168 6.59 10.13 17.30
CA GLY A 168 7.36 11.31 16.88
C GLY A 168 7.17 11.63 15.39
N ILE A 169 7.12 10.60 14.54
CA ILE A 169 6.90 10.75 13.09
C ILE A 169 5.42 11.01 12.78
N ARG A 170 4.52 10.33 13.49
CA ARG A 170 3.07 10.45 13.34
C ARG A 170 2.42 10.88 14.65
N PRO A 171 2.42 12.18 14.99
CA PRO A 171 1.87 12.67 16.26
C PRO A 171 0.39 12.30 16.49
N ASN A 172 -0.37 12.16 15.40
CA ASN A 172 -1.82 11.89 15.44
C ASN A 172 -2.19 10.42 15.21
N ILE A 173 -1.22 9.49 15.19
CA ILE A 173 -1.53 8.06 15.05
C ILE A 173 -2.37 7.57 16.26
N SER A 174 -3.44 6.82 15.99
CA SER A 174 -4.24 6.19 17.03
C SER A 174 -3.45 5.11 17.80
N GLU A 175 -3.89 4.76 19.01
CA GLU A 175 -3.22 3.70 19.78
C GLU A 175 -3.27 2.35 19.07
N ASP A 176 -4.39 2.03 18.42
CA ASP A 176 -4.58 0.76 17.73
C ASP A 176 -3.69 0.67 16.48
N ALA A 177 -3.63 1.72 15.67
CA ALA A 177 -2.75 1.77 14.50
C ALA A 177 -1.26 1.75 14.91
N LEU A 178 -0.91 2.40 16.02
CA LEU A 178 0.44 2.32 16.57
C LEU A 178 0.77 0.90 17.08
N ASP A 179 -0.17 0.25 17.77
CA ASP A 179 0.04 -1.10 18.27
C ASP A 179 0.23 -2.09 17.12
N SER A 180 -0.67 -2.03 16.14
CA SER A 180 -0.61 -2.84 14.93
C SER A 180 0.73 -2.64 14.20
N ARG A 181 1.16 -1.39 14.02
CA ARG A 181 2.44 -1.07 13.38
C ARG A 181 3.61 -1.69 14.11
N VAL A 182 3.69 -1.51 15.42
CA VAL A 182 4.80 -2.05 16.22
C VAL A 182 4.78 -3.57 16.22
N ARG A 183 3.60 -4.19 16.29
CA ARG A 183 3.42 -5.64 16.25
C ARG A 183 3.86 -6.25 14.92
N HIS A 184 3.54 -5.61 13.81
CA HIS A 184 3.71 -6.21 12.47
C HIS A 184 4.97 -5.74 11.74
N THR A 185 5.64 -4.69 12.20
CA THR A 185 6.90 -4.20 11.58
C THR A 185 8.16 -4.53 12.38
N LEU A 186 8.03 -5.02 13.61
CA LEU A 186 9.18 -5.31 14.48
C LEU A 186 9.12 -6.73 15.04
N VAL A 187 10.30 -7.28 15.35
CA VAL A 187 10.46 -8.57 16.01
C VAL A 187 11.59 -8.46 17.05
N PRO A 188 11.48 -9.09 18.24
CA PRO A 188 12.59 -9.15 19.17
C PRO A 188 13.77 -9.95 18.59
N ASP A 189 15.00 -9.52 18.87
CA ASP A 189 16.21 -10.29 18.62
C ASP A 189 16.66 -11.07 19.88
N GLU A 190 17.69 -11.90 19.73
CA GLU A 190 18.24 -12.71 20.83
C GLU A 190 18.84 -11.87 21.97
N GLY A 191 19.22 -10.62 21.68
CA GLY A 191 19.76 -9.67 22.64
C GLY A 191 18.69 -8.85 23.37
N GLY A 192 17.41 -9.11 23.11
CA GLY A 192 16.28 -8.38 23.70
C GLY A 192 16.01 -7.01 23.07
N ARG A 193 16.70 -6.66 21.97
CA ARG A 193 16.38 -5.47 21.17
C ARG A 193 15.26 -5.81 20.18
N TRP A 194 14.67 -4.78 19.59
CA TRP A 194 13.59 -4.90 18.61
C TRP A 194 14.11 -4.44 17.25
N ARG A 195 14.14 -5.35 16.28
CA ARG A 195 14.62 -5.10 14.93
C ARG A 195 13.49 -5.04 13.92
N TRP A 196 13.71 -4.33 12.82
CA TRP A 196 12.76 -4.28 11.71
C TRP A 196 12.57 -5.64 11.08
N LYS A 197 11.31 -5.91 10.72
CA LYS A 197 10.93 -7.00 9.82
C LYS A 197 11.14 -6.64 8.35
N PHE A 198 11.36 -5.36 8.04
CA PHE A 198 11.71 -4.92 6.70
C PHE A 198 13.23 -4.75 6.51
N ASP A 199 13.68 -4.91 5.26
CA ASP A 199 15.08 -4.72 4.87
C ASP A 199 15.44 -3.24 4.77
N LEU A 200 15.78 -2.63 5.91
CA LEU A 200 16.14 -1.21 5.97
C LEU A 200 17.31 -0.87 5.05
N ALA A 201 18.35 -1.72 5.01
CA ALA A 201 19.57 -1.45 4.25
C ALA A 201 19.31 -1.44 2.74
N GLY A 202 18.63 -2.48 2.23
CA GLY A 202 18.30 -2.54 0.81
C GLY A 202 17.26 -1.50 0.39
N ILE A 203 16.27 -1.20 1.25
CA ILE A 203 15.33 -0.10 0.99
C ILE A 203 16.07 1.25 0.94
N ALA A 204 17.00 1.50 1.87
CA ALA A 204 17.79 2.73 1.87
C ALA A 204 18.63 2.85 0.61
N ALA A 205 19.30 1.78 0.18
CA ALA A 205 20.07 1.77 -1.07
C ALA A 205 19.18 2.11 -2.28
N ALA A 206 17.98 1.53 -2.39
CA ALA A 206 17.07 1.79 -3.50
C ALA A 206 16.41 3.18 -3.49
N ARG A 207 16.46 3.93 -2.37
CA ARG A 207 15.71 5.19 -2.18
C ARG A 207 16.58 6.42 -2.01
N LEU A 208 17.74 6.28 -1.36
CA LEU A 208 18.65 7.39 -1.11
C LEU A 208 19.62 7.60 -2.29
N ASP A 209 19.98 6.52 -2.99
CA ASP A 209 20.80 6.56 -4.21
C ASP A 209 20.11 5.78 -5.34
N PRO A 210 18.96 6.28 -5.85
CA PRO A 210 18.18 5.54 -6.83
C PRO A 210 18.90 5.54 -8.19
N ASP A 211 18.96 4.36 -8.82
CA ASP A 211 19.37 4.22 -10.23
C ASP A 211 18.55 5.16 -11.12
N PRO A 212 19.17 6.15 -11.80
CA PRO A 212 18.45 7.08 -12.67
C PRO A 212 17.66 6.38 -13.77
N ALA A 213 18.11 5.20 -14.24
CA ALA A 213 17.40 4.43 -15.25
C ALA A 213 16.09 3.79 -14.73
N ARG A 214 15.92 3.72 -13.41
CA ARG A 214 14.72 3.22 -12.74
C ARG A 214 13.80 4.32 -12.25
N GLN A 215 14.13 5.59 -12.51
CA GLN A 215 13.20 6.69 -12.27
C GLN A 215 11.99 6.55 -13.19
N LEU A 216 10.80 6.63 -12.59
CA LEU A 216 9.55 6.35 -13.26
C LEU A 216 8.73 7.62 -13.39
N ASP A 217 8.45 8.02 -14.63
CA ASP A 217 7.37 8.96 -14.91
C ASP A 217 6.02 8.22 -14.91
N LEU A 218 5.10 8.67 -14.06
CA LEU A 218 3.78 8.07 -13.93
C LEU A 218 2.74 8.64 -14.91
N TRP A 219 3.01 9.77 -15.57
CA TRP A 219 2.03 10.37 -16.50
C TRP A 219 1.55 9.41 -17.59
N PRO A 220 2.45 8.70 -18.32
CA PRO A 220 2.02 7.76 -19.35
C PRO A 220 1.10 6.65 -18.82
N TYR A 221 1.32 6.20 -17.58
CA TYR A 221 0.51 5.16 -16.95
C TYR A 221 -0.86 5.70 -16.50
N VAL A 222 -0.90 6.90 -15.93
CA VAL A 222 -2.14 7.58 -15.52
C VAL A 222 -3.04 7.86 -16.73
N GLU A 223 -2.47 8.35 -17.82
CA GLU A 223 -3.19 8.61 -19.08
C GLU A 223 -3.70 7.32 -19.73
N ALA A 224 -3.00 6.20 -19.55
CA ALA A 224 -3.36 4.91 -20.12
C ALA A 224 -4.44 4.14 -19.33
N LEU A 225 -4.87 4.59 -18.14
CA LEU A 225 -5.86 3.86 -17.33
C LEU A 225 -7.20 3.69 -18.07
N ARG A 226 -7.70 2.44 -18.11
CA ARG A 226 -8.92 2.06 -18.84
C ARG A 226 -10.11 1.65 -17.97
N CYS A 227 -9.90 1.46 -16.67
CA CYS A 227 -10.95 1.16 -15.69
C CYS A 227 -11.31 2.41 -14.86
N PRO A 228 -12.48 2.43 -14.20
CA PRO A 228 -12.76 3.41 -13.15
C PRO A 228 -11.61 3.43 -12.14
N THR A 229 -11.12 4.62 -11.82
CA THR A 229 -10.01 4.80 -10.88
C THR A 229 -10.36 5.86 -9.85
N LEU A 230 -10.26 5.52 -8.57
CA LEU A 230 -10.38 6.49 -7.47
C LEU A 230 -8.99 6.89 -7.00
N VAL A 231 -8.71 8.19 -6.95
CA VAL A 231 -7.49 8.73 -6.35
C VAL A 231 -7.87 9.52 -5.10
N VAL A 232 -7.43 9.04 -3.94
CA VAL A 232 -7.71 9.64 -2.63
C VAL A 232 -6.47 10.39 -2.18
N ARG A 233 -6.58 11.71 -2.00
CA ARG A 233 -5.54 12.57 -1.46
C ARG A 233 -5.79 12.85 0.03
N GLY A 234 -4.74 12.77 0.83
CA GLY A 234 -4.71 13.34 2.17
C GLY A 234 -4.65 14.87 2.11
N GLY A 235 -5.67 15.54 2.64
CA GLY A 235 -5.81 17.00 2.59
C GLY A 235 -4.60 17.75 3.13
N ALA A 236 -4.00 17.21 4.19
CA ALA A 236 -2.81 17.71 4.88
C ALA A 236 -1.51 17.01 4.44
N SER A 237 -1.57 16.13 3.43
CA SER A 237 -0.39 15.46 2.89
C SER A 237 0.42 16.40 1.99
N ASP A 238 1.74 16.28 2.13
CA ASP A 238 2.79 16.92 1.31
C ASP A 238 3.23 16.05 0.13
N PHE A 239 2.65 14.85 -0.04
CA PHE A 239 3.14 13.85 -1.00
C PHE A 239 2.46 13.94 -2.37
N LEU A 240 1.14 14.12 -2.41
CA LEU A 240 0.39 14.35 -3.65
C LEU A 240 -0.09 15.81 -3.70
N PRO A 241 0.52 16.68 -4.52
CA PRO A 241 0.06 18.05 -4.67
C PRO A 241 -1.37 18.12 -5.20
N ALA A 242 -2.18 19.05 -4.67
CA ALA A 242 -3.55 19.26 -5.14
C ALA A 242 -3.61 19.67 -6.63
N THR A 243 -2.59 20.38 -7.12
CA THR A 243 -2.43 20.74 -8.53
C THR A 243 -2.20 19.52 -9.42
N THR A 244 -1.36 18.57 -8.98
CA THR A 244 -1.15 17.28 -9.65
C THR A 244 -2.44 16.46 -9.67
N LEU A 245 -3.13 16.32 -8.54
CA LEU A 245 -4.42 15.62 -8.47
C LEU A 245 -5.44 16.20 -9.47
N ALA A 246 -5.55 17.52 -9.53
CA ALA A 246 -6.44 18.20 -10.48
C ALA A 246 -6.02 17.99 -11.95
N ALA A 247 -4.71 17.93 -12.23
CA ALA A 247 -4.20 17.63 -13.57
C ALA A 247 -4.50 16.18 -13.98
N MET A 248 -4.38 15.22 -13.06
CA MET A 248 -4.76 13.83 -13.31
C MET A 248 -6.25 13.70 -13.67
N ALA A 249 -7.14 14.34 -12.92
CA ALA A 249 -8.58 14.35 -13.21
C ALA A 249 -8.92 14.92 -14.59
N ARG A 250 -8.15 15.92 -15.06
CA ARG A 250 -8.31 16.48 -16.41
C ARG A 250 -7.75 15.56 -17.51
N SER A 251 -6.68 14.83 -17.21
CA SER A 251 -5.98 13.98 -18.20
C SER A 251 -6.75 12.72 -18.58
N ASN A 252 -7.57 12.17 -17.66
CA ASN A 252 -8.28 10.92 -17.90
C ASN A 252 -9.69 10.95 -17.26
N PRO A 253 -10.77 10.85 -18.05
CA PRO A 253 -12.14 10.97 -17.55
C PRO A 253 -12.59 9.80 -16.65
N ARG A 254 -11.81 8.72 -16.57
CA ARG A 254 -12.07 7.59 -15.68
C ARG A 254 -11.52 7.81 -14.26
N ILE A 255 -10.80 8.89 -14.04
CA ILE A 255 -10.22 9.23 -12.74
C ILE A 255 -11.21 10.08 -11.94
N HIS A 256 -11.67 9.51 -10.84
CA HIS A 256 -12.42 10.18 -9.80
C HIS A 256 -11.46 10.57 -8.67
N THR A 257 -11.55 11.80 -8.19
CA THR A 257 -10.65 12.29 -7.15
C THR A 257 -11.41 12.65 -5.89
N VAL A 258 -10.84 12.30 -4.74
CA VAL A 258 -11.32 12.69 -3.42
C VAL A 258 -10.18 13.35 -2.66
N ASN A 259 -10.49 14.41 -1.91
CA ASN A 259 -9.54 15.07 -1.02
C ASN A 259 -10.09 15.09 0.40
N ILE A 260 -9.49 14.30 1.30
CA ILE A 260 -9.95 14.14 2.68
C ILE A 260 -9.27 15.17 3.57
N ARG A 261 -10.00 16.21 3.97
CA ARG A 261 -9.48 17.30 4.81
C ARG A 261 -8.96 16.75 6.15
N GLY A 262 -7.78 17.19 6.56
CA GLY A 262 -7.18 16.84 7.85
C GLY A 262 -6.37 15.54 7.85
N ALA A 263 -6.60 14.63 6.90
CA ALA A 263 -5.79 13.42 6.76
C ALA A 263 -4.41 13.73 6.16
N GLY A 264 -3.37 13.08 6.69
CA GLY A 264 -2.02 13.13 6.17
C GLY A 264 -1.80 12.06 5.10
N HIS A 265 -0.56 11.54 5.03
CA HIS A 265 -0.17 10.58 3.99
C HIS A 265 -0.80 9.19 4.15
N TYR A 266 -1.17 8.80 5.37
CA TYR A 266 -1.83 7.51 5.66
C TYR A 266 -3.32 7.76 5.91
N VAL A 267 -4.05 8.10 4.85
CA VAL A 267 -5.47 8.46 4.91
C VAL A 267 -6.33 7.34 5.48
N HIS A 268 -6.01 6.07 5.17
CA HIS A 268 -6.68 4.91 5.75
C HIS A 268 -6.54 4.81 7.28
N ASP A 269 -5.45 5.34 7.84
CA ASP A 269 -5.24 5.39 9.30
C ASP A 269 -5.76 6.70 9.91
N ASP A 270 -5.56 7.83 9.23
CA ASP A 270 -5.85 9.17 9.76
C ASP A 270 -7.34 9.53 9.68
N ALA A 271 -8.08 8.90 8.75
CA ALA A 271 -9.51 9.12 8.54
C ALA A 271 -10.21 7.84 8.02
N PRO A 272 -10.19 6.73 8.80
CA PRO A 272 -10.63 5.42 8.34
C PRO A 272 -12.08 5.39 7.88
N GLU A 273 -13.01 6.04 8.60
CA GLU A 273 -14.42 6.04 8.24
C GLU A 273 -14.68 6.79 6.92
N LEU A 274 -14.04 7.96 6.75
CA LEU A 274 -14.16 8.74 5.52
C LEU A 274 -13.55 8.00 4.34
N PHE A 275 -12.39 7.36 4.54
CA PHE A 275 -11.75 6.55 3.51
C PHE A 275 -12.65 5.38 3.10
N HIS A 276 -13.16 4.62 4.07
CA HIS A 276 -14.08 3.50 3.86
C HIS A 276 -15.36 3.91 3.13
N ASP A 277 -15.97 5.03 3.50
CA ASP A 277 -17.20 5.54 2.87
C ASP A 277 -16.98 5.92 1.40
N HIS A 278 -15.88 6.64 1.11
CA HIS A 278 -15.52 7.00 -0.25
C HIS A 278 -15.19 5.78 -1.11
N LEU A 279 -14.44 4.83 -0.55
CA LEU A 279 -14.13 3.56 -1.21
C LEU A 279 -15.40 2.79 -1.53
N THR A 280 -16.25 2.53 -0.53
CA THR A 280 -17.46 1.72 -0.70
C THR A 280 -18.43 2.35 -1.71
N ARG A 281 -18.59 3.67 -1.68
CA ARG A 281 -19.42 4.39 -2.65
C ARG A 281 -18.87 4.24 -4.07
N PHE A 282 -17.56 4.38 -4.22
CA PHE A 282 -16.88 4.22 -5.51
C PHE A 282 -17.02 2.79 -6.05
N LEU A 283 -16.74 1.78 -5.23
CA LEU A 283 -16.83 0.37 -5.65
C LEU A 283 -18.25 0.01 -6.09
N ARG A 284 -19.28 0.41 -5.33
CA ARG A 284 -20.68 0.22 -5.73
C ARG A 284 -21.01 0.86 -7.08
N SER A 285 -20.47 2.05 -7.35
CA SER A 285 -20.69 2.72 -8.64
C SER A 285 -19.96 2.02 -9.80
N ALA A 286 -18.76 1.49 -9.54
CA ALA A 286 -17.97 0.75 -10.52
C ALA A 286 -18.56 -0.65 -10.79
N GLU A 287 -19.32 -1.20 -9.85
CA GLU A 287 -19.99 -2.49 -10.03
C GLU A 287 -21.17 -2.46 -10.99
N VAL A 288 -21.84 -1.31 -11.08
CA VAL A 288 -23.03 -1.06 -11.92
C VAL A 288 -22.65 -0.58 -13.32
N ALA A 289 -21.39 -0.17 -13.53
CA ALA A 289 -20.90 0.26 -14.83
C ALA A 289 -20.84 -0.95 -15.80
N PRO A 290 -21.46 -0.85 -17.00
CA PRO A 290 -21.54 -1.94 -17.96
C PRO A 290 -20.18 -2.39 -18.51
#